data_AF-A0AA86SVM0-F1
#
_entry.id   AF-A0AA86SVM0-F1
#
_cell.length_a   1.000
_cell.length_b   1.000
_cell.length_c   1.000
_cell.angle_alpha   90.00
_cell.angle_beta   90.00
_cell.angle_gamma   90.00
#
_symmetry.space_group_name_H-M   'P 1'
#
loop_
_entity.id
_entity.type
_entity.pdbx_description
1 polymer ?
#
loop_
_entity_poly.entity_id
_entity_poly.type
_entity_poly.pdbx_seq_one_letter_code
_entity_poly.pdbx_strand_id
1 'polypeptide(L)'
;MASISGICSSSPTLNHQNHSTQKRRRTLLPSFPCRPKPFPPRSLAREAPAQLSEITKPHHAGLEKDPSALWHRYVEWLYQHKELGLYLDVSRVGFTDEFVHEMEPRFLAALRAMEDLEKGAIANPDEGRMVGHYWLRDSSRAPNSFLKTQIDKTLESICSFANDVVSGKIKPPSSPEGRFTQILSVGIGGSALGPQFVAEALAPDNPPLKIRFIDNTDPAGIDHQIAQLGPELASTLVVVISKSGGTPETRNGLLEVQKAFREAGLNFPKQGVAITQENSLLDNAARIEGWLARFPMFDWVGGRTSEMSAVGLLPAALQSIDIREMLAGAALMDEANRSTVVWICFLTFYPMF
;
A
#
# COMPACT_ATOMS: atom_id res chain seq x y z
N MET A 1 -10.24 48.36 -47.27
CA MET A 1 -11.09 49.49 -46.84
C MET A 1 -11.22 49.40 -45.32
N ALA A 2 -10.82 50.48 -44.61
CA ALA A 2 -10.95 50.83 -43.16
C ALA A 2 -10.59 49.72 -42.12
N SER A 3 -9.61 49.80 -41.21
CA SER A 3 -8.92 50.85 -40.42
C SER A 3 -9.85 51.79 -39.65
N ILE A 4 -9.91 51.65 -38.30
CA ILE A 4 -9.87 52.74 -37.29
C ILE A 4 -9.30 52.17 -35.96
N SER A 5 -8.38 52.95 -35.40
CA SER A 5 -7.63 52.87 -34.15
C SER A 5 -8.19 53.79 -33.03
N GLY A 6 -7.78 53.53 -31.77
CA GLY A 6 -7.65 54.53 -30.67
C GLY A 6 -8.69 54.41 -29.53
N ILE A 7 -8.45 54.76 -28.25
CA ILE A 7 -7.34 55.23 -27.39
C ILE A 7 -7.95 55.46 -25.95
N CYS A 8 -7.10 55.52 -24.90
CA CYS A 8 -7.32 56.01 -23.49
C CYS A 8 -8.08 55.09 -22.52
N SER A 9 -7.54 54.62 -21.37
CA SER A 9 -6.77 55.20 -20.24
C SER A 9 -7.57 56.09 -19.28
N SER A 10 -7.72 55.62 -18.03
CA SER A 10 -7.62 56.44 -16.80
C SER A 10 -7.62 55.56 -15.53
N SER A 11 -6.53 55.61 -14.77
CA SER A 11 -6.45 55.23 -13.35
C SER A 11 -7.23 56.20 -12.45
N PRO A 12 -7.38 55.88 -11.17
CA PRO A 12 -6.93 56.85 -10.18
C PRO A 12 -6.06 56.22 -9.09
N THR A 13 -4.86 56.78 -8.93
CA THR A 13 -4.09 56.77 -7.69
C THR A 13 -4.64 57.85 -6.75
N LEU A 14 -4.71 57.56 -5.45
CA LEU A 14 -4.50 58.58 -4.40
C LEU A 14 -4.18 57.93 -3.03
N ASN A 15 -2.92 58.12 -2.68
CA ASN A 15 -2.32 58.42 -1.37
C ASN A 15 -2.29 57.45 -0.19
N HIS A 16 -1.03 57.09 0.11
CA HIS A 16 -0.44 56.80 1.40
C HIS A 16 -0.95 57.65 2.58
N GLN A 17 -1.26 56.98 3.69
CA GLN A 17 -0.86 57.43 5.02
C GLN A 17 -0.27 56.26 5.81
N ASN A 18 0.98 56.44 6.25
CA ASN A 18 1.63 55.63 7.27
C ASN A 18 0.99 55.95 8.63
N HIS A 19 0.64 54.94 9.42
CA HIS A 19 0.92 54.94 10.87
C HIS A 19 0.75 53.56 11.50
N SER A 20 1.74 53.22 12.33
CA SER A 20 1.62 52.46 13.57
C SER A 20 1.40 50.94 13.49
N THR A 21 2.53 50.26 13.70
CA THR A 21 2.73 49.00 14.41
C THR A 21 1.63 48.61 15.41
N GLN A 22 0.81 47.63 15.06
CA GLN A 22 0.12 46.77 16.03
C GLN A 22 0.44 45.30 15.77
N LYS A 23 1.22 44.72 16.71
CA LYS A 23 1.47 43.29 16.86
C LYS A 23 0.15 42.53 16.87
N ARG A 24 -0.19 41.83 15.78
CA ARG A 24 -1.20 40.77 15.81
C ARG A 24 -0.65 39.59 16.61
N ARG A 25 -1.14 39.43 17.84
CA ARG A 25 -1.01 38.23 18.65
C ARG A 25 -1.46 37.02 17.82
N ARG A 26 -0.53 36.11 17.52
CA ARG A 26 -0.84 34.72 17.16
C ARG A 26 -1.64 34.12 18.31
N THR A 27 -2.91 33.83 18.08
CA THR A 27 -3.70 32.94 18.93
C THR A 27 -3.07 31.56 18.87
N LEU A 28 -2.54 31.13 20.01
CA LEU A 28 -2.03 29.79 20.24
C LEU A 28 -3.19 28.80 20.14
N LEU A 29 -3.05 27.78 19.29
CA LEU A 29 -3.87 26.57 19.35
C LEU A 29 -3.66 25.91 20.73
N PRO A 30 -4.71 25.42 21.40
CA PRO A 30 -4.55 24.76 22.68
C PRO A 30 -3.80 23.43 22.49
N SER A 31 -2.68 23.32 23.19
CA SER A 31 -1.91 22.09 23.39
C SER A 31 -2.75 21.05 24.13
N PHE A 32 -2.90 19.85 23.56
CA PHE A 32 -3.47 18.69 24.25
C PHE A 32 -2.52 18.21 25.36
N PRO A 33 -2.99 18.01 26.61
CA PRO A 33 -2.14 17.54 27.69
C PRO A 33 -1.84 16.04 27.59
N CYS A 34 -0.66 15.68 28.09
CA CYS A 34 -0.04 14.35 28.10
C CYS A 34 -0.92 13.20 28.63
N ARG A 35 -0.71 12.05 27.98
CA ARG A 35 -0.90 10.63 28.37
C ARG A 35 -1.19 10.37 29.86
N PRO A 36 -2.29 9.68 30.21
CA PRO A 36 -2.38 8.98 31.49
C PRO A 36 -1.55 7.69 31.47
N LYS A 37 -1.03 7.31 32.64
CA LYS A 37 -0.19 6.13 32.90
C LYS A 37 -0.90 4.80 32.54
N PRO A 38 -0.16 3.74 32.17
CA PRO A 38 -0.76 2.45 31.81
C PRO A 38 -1.32 1.76 33.07
N PHE A 39 -2.60 1.42 33.03
CA PHE A 39 -3.16 0.44 33.95
C PHE A 39 -2.85 -0.97 33.41
N PRO A 40 -2.56 -1.94 34.29
CA PRO A 40 -2.35 -3.31 33.85
C PRO A 40 -3.68 -3.89 33.32
N PRO A 41 -3.64 -4.75 32.29
CA PRO A 41 -4.85 -5.42 31.83
C PRO A 41 -5.31 -6.37 32.94
N ARG A 42 -6.46 -6.07 33.55
CA ARG A 42 -7.09 -6.95 34.53
C ARG A 42 -8.08 -7.84 33.77
N SER A 43 -7.72 -9.10 33.51
CA SER A 43 -8.65 -10.11 33.01
C SER A 43 -9.26 -10.87 34.19
N LEU A 44 -10.59 -11.00 34.19
CA LEU A 44 -11.31 -11.94 35.04
C LEU A 44 -12.07 -12.86 34.09
N ALA A 45 -11.59 -14.09 33.96
CA ALA A 45 -12.18 -15.13 33.13
C ALA A 45 -13.22 -15.93 33.92
N ARG A 46 -14.24 -16.47 33.23
CA ARG A 46 -15.07 -17.54 33.77
C ARG A 46 -15.20 -18.66 32.74
N GLU A 47 -15.12 -19.90 33.22
CA GLU A 47 -15.21 -21.13 32.42
C GLU A 47 -16.66 -21.44 31.99
N ALA A 48 -16.81 -22.09 30.83
CA ALA A 48 -18.08 -22.44 30.21
C ALA A 48 -18.78 -23.63 30.91
N PRO A 49 -20.12 -23.62 31.06
CA PRO A 49 -20.85 -24.78 31.56
C PRO A 49 -21.14 -25.78 30.45
N ALA A 50 -20.95 -27.06 30.77
CA ALA A 50 -21.33 -28.19 29.93
C ALA A 50 -22.82 -28.49 30.05
N GLN A 51 -23.60 -28.26 28.98
CA GLN A 51 -24.85 -28.98 28.72
C GLN A 51 -25.28 -28.78 27.26
N LEU A 52 -25.23 -29.86 26.47
CA LEU A 52 -25.80 -29.95 25.12
C LEU A 52 -27.32 -30.17 25.22
N SER A 53 -28.11 -29.44 24.42
CA SER A 53 -29.49 -29.78 24.07
C SER A 53 -29.66 -29.94 22.56
N GLU A 54 -30.65 -30.76 22.19
CA GLU A 54 -30.89 -31.36 20.86
C GLU A 54 -30.97 -30.38 19.68
N ILE A 55 -30.35 -30.76 18.56
CA ILE A 55 -30.23 -29.99 17.31
C ILE A 55 -31.47 -30.22 16.43
N THR A 56 -32.30 -29.19 16.25
CA THR A 56 -33.33 -29.13 15.19
C THR A 56 -32.73 -28.67 13.85
N LYS A 57 -33.25 -29.21 12.73
CA LYS A 57 -32.79 -28.92 11.36
C LYS A 57 -32.76 -27.41 11.03
N PRO A 58 -31.77 -26.92 10.26
CA PRO A 58 -31.64 -25.51 9.95
C PRO A 58 -32.76 -25.06 9.01
N HIS A 59 -33.68 -24.27 9.52
CA HIS A 59 -34.47 -23.38 8.68
C HIS A 59 -33.47 -22.37 8.09
N HIS A 60 -33.39 -22.24 6.76
CA HIS A 60 -32.77 -21.07 6.15
C HIS A 60 -33.65 -19.86 6.48
N ALA A 61 -33.51 -19.31 7.68
CA ALA A 61 -34.07 -18.03 8.04
C ALA A 61 -33.46 -17.02 7.07
N GLY A 62 -34.30 -16.26 6.38
CA GLY A 62 -33.83 -15.12 5.60
C GLY A 62 -33.09 -14.13 6.50
N LEU A 63 -32.35 -13.18 5.89
CA LEU A 63 -31.72 -12.07 6.61
C LEU A 63 -32.68 -11.48 7.65
N GLU A 64 -32.24 -11.35 8.91
CA GLU A 64 -32.99 -10.71 9.99
C GLU A 64 -33.40 -9.29 9.56
N LYS A 65 -34.67 -8.95 9.76
CA LYS A 65 -35.25 -7.66 9.34
C LYS A 65 -35.84 -6.88 10.51
N ASP A 66 -36.05 -7.52 11.66
CA ASP A 66 -36.55 -6.85 12.83
C ASP A 66 -35.53 -5.82 13.34
N PRO A 67 -35.88 -4.51 13.41
CA PRO A 67 -34.95 -3.47 13.81
C PRO A 67 -34.39 -3.65 15.22
N SER A 68 -35.18 -4.20 16.14
CA SER A 68 -34.75 -4.45 17.51
C SER A 68 -33.76 -5.61 17.57
N ALA A 69 -34.02 -6.72 16.88
CA ALA A 69 -33.09 -7.83 16.76
C ALA A 69 -31.77 -7.40 16.08
N LEU A 70 -31.85 -6.63 14.99
CA LEU A 70 -30.67 -6.08 14.32
C LEU A 70 -29.86 -5.13 15.21
N TRP A 71 -30.52 -4.34 16.06
CA TRP A 71 -29.83 -3.47 17.02
C TRP A 71 -29.07 -4.29 18.07
N HIS A 72 -29.71 -5.31 18.67
CA HIS A 72 -29.02 -6.19 19.61
C HIS A 72 -27.82 -6.88 18.93
N ARG A 73 -28.03 -7.40 17.72
CA ARG A 73 -26.97 -8.02 16.93
C ARG A 73 -25.85 -7.04 16.59
N TYR A 74 -26.15 -5.78 16.28
CA TYR A 74 -25.13 -4.74 16.10
C TYR A 74 -24.31 -4.53 17.37
N VAL A 75 -24.96 -4.39 18.53
CA VAL A 75 -24.27 -4.19 19.81
C VAL A 75 -23.38 -5.40 20.17
N GLU A 76 -23.84 -6.62 19.88
CA GLU A 76 -23.11 -7.85 20.16
C GLU A 76 -21.95 -8.11 19.18
N TRP A 77 -22.16 -7.84 17.89
CA TRP A 77 -21.24 -8.25 16.82
C TRP A 77 -20.38 -7.13 16.24
N LEU A 78 -20.54 -5.89 16.70
CA LEU A 78 -19.65 -4.80 16.30
C LEU A 78 -18.24 -5.05 16.86
N TYR A 79 -17.31 -5.35 15.96
CA TYR A 79 -15.90 -5.41 16.30
C TYR A 79 -15.26 -4.03 16.15
N GLN A 80 -14.48 -3.62 17.16
CA GLN A 80 -13.72 -2.36 17.15
C GLN A 80 -12.25 -2.63 17.49
N HIS A 81 -11.35 -2.30 16.56
CA HIS A 81 -9.92 -2.23 16.83
C HIS A 81 -9.46 -0.78 16.98
N LYS A 82 -9.45 -0.28 18.22
CA LYS A 82 -9.23 1.14 18.53
C LYS A 82 -7.92 1.70 17.96
N GLU A 83 -6.83 0.94 18.03
CA GLU A 83 -5.52 1.39 17.53
C GLU A 83 -5.47 1.50 16.00
N LEU A 84 -6.26 0.67 15.31
CA LEU A 84 -6.36 0.69 13.84
C LEU A 84 -7.43 1.66 13.36
N GLY A 85 -8.26 2.20 14.26
CA GLY A 85 -9.47 2.93 13.89
C GLY A 85 -10.49 2.09 13.09
N LEU A 86 -10.39 0.75 13.14
CA LEU A 86 -11.22 -0.15 12.37
C LEU A 86 -12.50 -0.51 13.13
N TYR A 87 -13.63 -0.44 12.42
CA TYR A 87 -14.91 -0.96 12.86
C TYR A 87 -15.41 -1.97 11.83
N LEU A 88 -15.81 -3.15 12.29
CA LEU A 88 -16.41 -4.18 11.45
C LEU A 88 -17.78 -4.52 12.03
N ASP A 89 -18.82 -4.14 11.29
CA ASP A 89 -20.21 -4.46 11.59
C ASP A 89 -20.65 -5.66 10.75
N VAL A 90 -20.83 -6.81 11.39
CA VAL A 90 -21.35 -8.03 10.74
C VAL A 90 -22.81 -8.33 11.09
N SER A 91 -23.51 -7.40 11.75
CA SER A 91 -24.90 -7.61 12.19
C SER A 91 -25.86 -7.92 11.04
N ARG A 92 -25.55 -7.44 9.84
CA ARG A 92 -26.35 -7.64 8.62
C ARG A 92 -25.87 -8.81 7.77
N VAL A 93 -24.91 -9.60 8.24
CA VAL A 93 -24.50 -10.83 7.58
C VAL A 93 -25.42 -11.95 8.06
N GLY A 94 -26.05 -12.66 7.11
CA GLY A 94 -27.09 -13.66 7.34
C GLY A 94 -26.61 -15.01 7.89
N PHE A 95 -25.65 -15.02 8.80
CA PHE A 95 -25.28 -16.23 9.56
C PHE A 95 -26.03 -16.27 10.89
N THR A 96 -26.38 -17.46 11.37
CA THR A 96 -26.93 -17.66 12.71
C THR A 96 -25.83 -17.93 13.72
N ASP A 97 -26.14 -17.84 15.01
CA ASP A 97 -25.16 -18.13 16.07
C ASP A 97 -24.78 -19.61 16.07
N GLU A 98 -25.71 -20.50 15.70
CA GLU A 98 -25.45 -21.93 15.53
C GLU A 98 -24.45 -22.18 14.39
N PHE A 99 -24.62 -21.52 13.24
CA PHE A 99 -23.67 -21.62 12.13
C PHE A 99 -22.27 -21.23 12.57
N VAL A 100 -22.15 -20.19 13.40
CA VAL A 100 -20.85 -19.74 13.87
C VAL A 100 -20.23 -20.75 14.84
N HIS A 101 -21.01 -21.33 15.75
CA HIS A 101 -20.54 -22.42 16.60
C HIS A 101 -20.09 -23.64 15.79
N GLU A 102 -20.82 -24.02 14.74
CA GLU A 102 -20.41 -25.08 13.80
C GLU A 102 -19.10 -24.76 13.06
N MET A 103 -18.82 -23.48 12.81
CA MET A 103 -17.61 -23.01 12.12
C MET A 103 -16.40 -22.85 13.04
N GLU A 104 -16.57 -22.81 14.36
CA GLU A 104 -15.50 -22.58 15.34
C GLU A 104 -14.30 -23.53 15.15
N PRO A 105 -14.47 -24.86 14.96
CA PRO A 105 -13.34 -25.75 14.70
C PRO A 105 -12.55 -25.38 13.44
N ARG A 106 -13.22 -24.85 12.41
CA ARG A 106 -12.59 -24.42 11.15
C ARG A 106 -11.84 -23.11 11.33
N PHE A 107 -12.35 -22.18 12.14
CA PHE A 107 -11.62 -20.96 12.50
C PHE A 107 -10.33 -21.29 13.27
N LEU A 108 -10.41 -22.18 14.26
CA LEU A 108 -9.23 -22.65 15.00
C LEU A 108 -8.22 -23.39 14.10
N ALA A 109 -8.70 -24.16 13.12
CA ALA A 109 -7.83 -24.77 12.12
C ALA A 109 -7.13 -23.72 11.23
N ALA A 110 -7.85 -22.67 10.81
CA ALA A 110 -7.27 -21.57 10.02
C ALA A 110 -6.22 -20.77 10.81
N LEU A 111 -6.47 -20.49 12.10
CA LEU A 111 -5.50 -19.83 12.98
C LEU A 111 -4.21 -20.65 13.13
N ARG A 112 -4.32 -21.96 13.34
CA ARG A 112 -3.16 -22.88 13.37
C ARG A 112 -2.40 -22.90 12.04
N ALA A 113 -3.12 -22.99 10.92
CA ALA A 113 -2.50 -22.96 9.61
C ALA A 113 -1.75 -21.64 9.36
N MET A 114 -2.30 -20.51 9.79
CA MET A 114 -1.63 -19.20 9.73
C MET A 114 -0.35 -19.17 10.55
N GLU A 115 -0.34 -19.71 11.77
CA GLU A 115 0.89 -19.83 12.57
C GLU A 115 1.96 -20.67 11.87
N ASP A 116 1.57 -21.79 11.25
CA ASP A 116 2.51 -22.66 10.52
C ASP A 116 3.09 -21.94 9.29
N LEU A 117 2.25 -21.20 8.55
CA LEU A 117 2.68 -20.37 7.41
C LEU A 117 3.72 -19.33 7.85
N GLU A 118 3.47 -18.62 8.94
CA GLU A 118 4.36 -17.56 9.43
C GLU A 118 5.69 -18.10 9.95
N LYS A 119 5.72 -19.33 10.48
CA LYS A 119 6.96 -20.04 10.86
C LYS A 119 7.77 -20.51 9.64
N GLY A 120 7.25 -20.35 8.43
CA GLY A 120 7.93 -20.71 7.18
C GLY A 120 7.59 -22.10 6.67
N ALA A 121 6.41 -22.65 7.00
CA ALA A 121 5.95 -23.88 6.38
C ALA A 121 5.87 -23.73 4.84
N ILE A 122 6.13 -24.83 4.12
CA ILE A 122 5.92 -24.89 2.68
C ILE A 122 4.41 -24.87 2.43
N ALA A 123 3.93 -23.73 1.97
CA ALA A 123 2.52 -23.46 1.73
C ALA A 123 2.10 -23.82 0.31
N ASN A 124 3.03 -23.66 -0.64
CA ASN A 124 2.82 -24.01 -2.03
C ASN A 124 3.56 -25.32 -2.33
N PRO A 125 2.90 -26.49 -2.23
CA PRO A 125 3.54 -27.77 -2.45
C PRO A 125 3.97 -27.97 -3.90
N ASP A 126 3.26 -27.37 -4.87
CA ASP A 126 3.57 -27.50 -6.29
C ASP A 126 4.87 -26.78 -6.67
N GLU A 127 5.16 -25.65 -6.01
CA GLU A 127 6.37 -24.87 -6.25
C GLU A 127 7.46 -25.09 -5.19
N GLY A 128 7.16 -25.82 -4.11
CA GLY A 128 8.07 -26.02 -2.98
C GLY A 128 8.46 -24.71 -2.28
N ARG A 129 7.53 -23.75 -2.16
CA ARG A 129 7.81 -22.39 -1.67
C ARG A 129 7.09 -22.06 -0.36
N MET A 130 7.76 -21.24 0.45
CA MET A 130 7.17 -20.55 1.59
C MET A 130 6.26 -19.40 1.12
N VAL A 131 5.39 -18.91 2.01
CA VAL A 131 4.59 -17.71 1.81
C VAL A 131 4.90 -16.72 2.93
N GLY A 132 5.71 -15.71 2.61
CA GLY A 132 6.37 -14.87 3.62
C GLY A 132 6.03 -13.39 3.61
N HIS A 133 4.94 -12.98 2.94
CA HIS A 133 4.61 -11.56 2.77
C HIS A 133 4.37 -10.80 4.10
N TYR A 134 4.03 -11.50 5.18
CA TYR A 134 3.94 -10.94 6.53
C TYR A 134 5.30 -10.46 7.07
N TRP A 135 6.39 -11.15 6.72
CA TRP A 135 7.74 -10.78 7.16
C TRP A 135 8.22 -9.47 6.57
N LEU A 136 7.65 -9.04 5.44
CA LEU A 136 7.93 -7.72 4.85
C LEU A 136 7.45 -6.59 5.76
N ARG A 137 6.38 -6.83 6.52
CA ARG A 137 5.71 -5.87 7.42
C ARG A 137 6.31 -5.91 8.82
N ASP A 138 6.78 -7.08 9.24
CA ASP A 138 7.57 -7.28 10.45
C ASP A 138 8.70 -8.28 10.21
N SER A 139 9.91 -7.77 9.95
CA SER A 139 11.08 -8.59 9.63
C SER A 139 11.59 -9.39 10.83
N SER A 140 11.20 -9.04 12.07
CA SER A 140 11.60 -9.77 13.27
C SER A 140 11.01 -11.19 13.33
N ARG A 141 9.91 -11.41 12.60
CA ARG A 141 9.22 -12.70 12.49
C ARG A 141 9.74 -13.58 11.35
N ALA A 142 10.73 -13.11 10.59
CA ALA A 142 11.32 -13.93 9.53
C ALA A 142 11.94 -15.21 10.11
N PRO A 143 11.80 -16.38 9.45
CA PRO A 143 12.26 -17.68 9.99
C PRO A 143 13.76 -17.77 10.29
N ASN A 144 14.57 -16.89 9.70
CA ASN A 144 16.01 -16.83 9.92
C ASN A 144 16.55 -15.41 9.77
N SER A 145 17.74 -15.18 10.33
CA SER A 145 18.42 -13.88 10.33
C SER A 145 18.83 -13.40 8.93
N PHE A 146 19.02 -14.31 7.99
CA PHE A 146 19.36 -13.99 6.61
C PHE A 146 18.19 -13.32 5.89
N LEU A 147 16.97 -13.87 6.02
CA LEU A 147 15.75 -13.27 5.48
C LEU A 147 15.45 -11.91 6.13
N LYS A 148 15.55 -11.83 7.47
CA LYS A 148 15.41 -10.55 8.18
C LYS A 148 16.34 -9.48 7.62
N THR A 149 17.63 -9.81 7.49
CA THR A 149 18.65 -8.89 6.98
C THR A 149 18.37 -8.47 5.54
N GLN A 150 17.90 -9.37 4.68
CA GLN A 150 17.52 -9.02 3.30
C GLN A 150 16.35 -8.05 3.25
N ILE A 151 15.32 -8.26 4.07
CA ILE A 151 14.15 -7.40 4.14
C ILE A 151 14.55 -6.00 4.60
N ASP A 152 15.29 -5.92 5.73
CA ASP A 152 15.73 -4.64 6.31
C ASP A 152 16.61 -3.85 5.33
N LYS A 153 17.60 -4.50 4.71
CA LYS A 153 18.49 -3.86 3.72
C LYS A 153 17.73 -3.40 2.47
N THR A 154 16.73 -4.16 2.03
CA THR A 154 15.91 -3.78 0.87
C THR A 154 15.11 -2.53 1.19
N LEU A 155 14.46 -2.48 2.35
CA LEU A 155 13.71 -1.30 2.80
C LEU A 155 14.62 -0.06 2.93
N GLU A 156 15.79 -0.19 3.55
CA GLU A 156 16.78 0.90 3.64
C GLU A 156 17.23 1.38 2.27
N SER A 157 17.50 0.46 1.34
CA SER A 157 17.90 0.78 -0.03
C SER A 157 16.80 1.53 -0.79
N ILE A 158 15.53 1.14 -0.61
CA ILE A 158 14.38 1.82 -1.20
C ILE A 158 14.28 3.25 -0.66
N CYS A 159 14.31 3.42 0.67
CA CYS A 159 14.26 4.75 1.29
C CYS A 159 15.39 5.66 0.81
N SER A 160 16.61 5.14 0.77
CA SER A 160 17.79 5.88 0.33
C SER A 160 17.67 6.29 -1.14
N PHE A 161 17.30 5.36 -2.02
CA PHE A 161 17.14 5.62 -3.44
C PHE A 161 16.01 6.61 -3.73
N ALA A 162 14.84 6.45 -3.09
CA ALA A 162 13.72 7.36 -3.25
C ALA A 162 14.08 8.79 -2.80
N ASN A 163 14.77 8.93 -1.66
CA ASN A 163 15.26 10.23 -1.19
C ASN A 163 16.27 10.85 -2.17
N ASP A 164 17.20 10.06 -2.70
CA ASP A 164 18.18 10.52 -3.68
C ASP A 164 17.52 10.99 -4.99
N VAL A 165 16.44 10.31 -5.44
CA VAL A 165 15.65 10.72 -6.61
C VAL A 165 14.84 11.99 -6.34
N VAL A 166 14.08 12.02 -5.24
CA VAL A 166 13.21 13.16 -4.88
C VAL A 166 14.03 14.43 -4.59
N SER A 167 15.21 14.29 -3.98
CA SER A 167 16.14 15.41 -3.74
C SER A 167 16.89 15.88 -4.99
N GLY A 168 16.82 15.15 -6.10
CA GLY A 168 17.53 15.46 -7.34
C GLY A 168 19.02 15.11 -7.33
N LYS A 169 19.50 14.35 -6.33
CA LYS A 169 20.86 13.80 -6.33
C LYS A 169 21.02 12.75 -7.44
N ILE A 170 20.04 11.86 -7.57
CA ILE A 170 19.85 11.04 -8.76
C ILE A 170 18.90 11.80 -9.68
N LYS A 171 19.39 12.19 -10.86
CA LYS A 171 18.67 13.04 -11.80
C LYS A 171 18.74 12.48 -13.22
N PRO A 172 17.73 12.74 -14.06
CA PRO A 172 17.77 12.36 -15.46
C PRO A 172 18.90 13.10 -16.20
N PRO A 173 19.52 12.48 -17.23
CA PRO A 173 20.66 13.07 -17.94
C PRO A 173 20.35 14.38 -18.67
N SER A 174 19.15 14.48 -19.24
CA SER A 174 18.81 15.50 -20.25
C SER A 174 17.52 16.26 -19.95
N SER A 175 16.95 16.12 -18.74
CA SER A 175 15.70 16.82 -18.41
C SER A 175 15.91 18.32 -18.27
N PRO A 176 15.03 19.16 -18.86
CA PRO A 176 14.99 20.60 -18.59
C PRO A 176 14.78 20.95 -17.11
N GLU A 177 14.04 20.13 -16.38
CA GLU A 177 13.70 20.32 -14.96
C GLU A 177 14.86 19.97 -14.03
N GLY A 178 15.89 19.27 -14.54
CA GLY A 178 17.03 18.82 -13.74
C GLY A 178 16.71 17.77 -12.67
N ARG A 179 15.49 17.20 -12.68
CA ARG A 179 15.00 16.18 -11.76
C ARG A 179 13.99 15.24 -12.43
N PHE A 180 13.74 14.10 -11.82
CA PHE A 180 12.62 13.24 -12.21
C PHE A 180 11.30 13.86 -11.77
N THR A 181 10.30 13.83 -12.64
CA THR A 181 8.94 14.35 -12.37
C THR A 181 7.86 13.31 -12.65
N GLN A 182 8.18 12.25 -13.38
CA GLN A 182 7.24 11.19 -13.75
C GLN A 182 7.81 9.82 -13.37
N ILE A 183 6.94 8.88 -13.02
CA ILE A 183 7.22 7.45 -12.91
C ILE A 183 6.42 6.75 -14.00
N LEU A 184 7.07 5.91 -14.79
CA LEU A 184 6.39 4.97 -15.69
C LEU A 184 6.62 3.56 -15.14
N SER A 185 5.60 3.01 -14.49
CA SER A 185 5.63 1.65 -13.94
C SER A 185 5.18 0.64 -15.00
N VAL A 186 6.04 -0.32 -15.32
CA VAL A 186 5.80 -1.34 -16.34
C VAL A 186 5.72 -2.70 -15.66
N GLY A 187 4.53 -3.28 -15.61
CA GLY A 187 4.27 -4.52 -14.89
C GLY A 187 2.79 -4.88 -14.95
N ILE A 188 2.46 -6.18 -14.92
CA ILE A 188 1.08 -6.68 -15.00
C ILE A 188 0.64 -7.38 -13.71
N GLY A 189 -0.67 -7.37 -13.45
CA GLY A 189 -1.29 -8.11 -12.34
C GLY A 189 -0.77 -7.62 -10.99
N GLY A 190 -0.18 -8.51 -10.20
CA GLY A 190 0.39 -8.16 -8.89
C GLY A 190 1.50 -7.11 -8.93
N SER A 191 2.21 -7.01 -10.06
CA SER A 191 3.23 -5.98 -10.29
C SER A 191 2.66 -4.59 -10.59
N ALA A 192 1.33 -4.44 -10.75
CA ALA A 192 0.68 -3.19 -11.14
C ALA A 192 -0.49 -2.82 -10.23
N LEU A 193 -1.39 -3.75 -9.91
CA LEU A 193 -2.67 -3.46 -9.24
C LEU A 193 -2.50 -2.93 -7.81
N GLY A 194 -1.55 -3.48 -7.04
CA GLY A 194 -1.22 -2.97 -5.71
C GLY A 194 -0.69 -1.52 -5.78
N PRO A 195 0.35 -1.26 -6.59
CA PRO A 195 0.89 0.09 -6.73
C PRO A 195 -0.13 1.10 -7.27
N GLN A 196 -1.02 0.68 -8.20
CA GLN A 196 -2.13 1.48 -8.70
C GLN A 196 -3.10 1.87 -7.57
N PHE A 197 -3.52 0.88 -6.77
CA PHE A 197 -4.42 1.11 -5.64
C PHE A 197 -3.82 2.08 -4.61
N VAL A 198 -2.56 1.87 -4.22
CA VAL A 198 -1.88 2.73 -3.24
C VAL A 198 -1.66 4.14 -3.77
N ALA A 199 -1.25 4.28 -5.03
CA ALA A 199 -1.06 5.57 -5.66
C ALA A 199 -2.37 6.38 -5.69
N GLU A 200 -3.49 5.75 -6.06
CA GLU A 200 -4.80 6.41 -6.11
C GLU A 200 -5.31 6.75 -4.70
N ALA A 201 -5.11 5.86 -3.72
CA ALA A 201 -5.68 6.02 -2.39
C ALA A 201 -4.89 6.98 -1.48
N LEU A 202 -3.56 7.01 -1.61
CA LEU A 202 -2.66 7.62 -0.61
C LEU A 202 -1.73 8.70 -1.18
N ALA A 203 -1.58 8.83 -2.50
CA ALA A 203 -0.71 9.88 -3.03
C ALA A 203 -1.25 11.28 -2.67
N PRO A 204 -0.38 12.24 -2.33
CA PRO A 204 -0.81 13.62 -2.16
C PRO A 204 -1.30 14.21 -3.49
N ASP A 205 -2.13 15.24 -3.45
CA ASP A 205 -2.67 15.91 -4.65
C ASP A 205 -1.58 16.34 -5.66
N ASN A 206 -0.40 16.70 -5.14
CA ASN A 206 0.76 17.11 -5.93
C ASN A 206 2.00 16.30 -5.50
N PRO A 207 2.12 15.04 -5.93
CA PRO A 207 3.28 14.22 -5.59
C PRO A 207 4.52 14.75 -6.33
N PRO A 208 5.74 14.60 -5.77
CA PRO A 208 6.95 15.07 -6.43
C PRO A 208 7.20 14.39 -7.78
N LEU A 209 6.81 13.12 -7.89
CA LEU A 209 6.75 12.40 -9.16
C LEU A 209 5.32 11.86 -9.36
N LYS A 210 4.72 12.07 -10.53
CA LYS A 210 3.41 11.47 -10.87
C LYS A 210 3.60 10.11 -11.53
N ILE A 211 2.80 9.13 -11.15
CA ILE A 211 2.93 7.76 -11.68
C ILE A 211 1.94 7.47 -12.80
N ARG A 212 2.40 6.71 -13.79
CA ARG A 212 1.60 6.10 -14.87
C ARG A 212 1.95 4.63 -14.99
N PHE A 213 1.04 3.85 -15.56
CA PHE A 213 1.16 2.40 -15.61
C PHE A 213 1.06 1.88 -17.04
N ILE A 214 1.92 0.92 -17.37
CA ILE A 214 1.79 0.01 -18.50
C ILE A 214 1.60 -1.39 -17.91
N ASP A 215 0.34 -1.83 -17.85
CA ASP A 215 -0.08 -3.12 -17.28
C ASP A 215 -0.80 -4.03 -18.26
N ASN A 216 -0.95 -3.57 -19.51
CA ASN A 216 -1.53 -4.31 -20.62
C ASN A 216 -0.52 -4.40 -21.77
N THR A 217 -0.58 -5.47 -22.56
CA THR A 217 0.27 -5.68 -23.74
C THR A 217 -0.28 -5.03 -25.01
N ASP A 218 -1.50 -4.47 -24.97
CA ASP A 218 -2.09 -3.77 -26.10
C ASP A 218 -1.20 -2.58 -26.54
N PRO A 219 -0.62 -2.62 -27.76
CA PRO A 219 0.29 -1.58 -28.23
C PRO A 219 -0.38 -0.20 -28.28
N ALA A 220 -1.68 -0.12 -28.56
CA ALA A 220 -2.37 1.17 -28.60
C ALA A 220 -2.41 1.85 -27.23
N GLY A 221 -2.59 1.06 -26.15
CA GLY A 221 -2.54 1.55 -24.78
C GLY A 221 -1.14 2.01 -24.38
N ILE A 222 -0.11 1.27 -24.79
CA ILE A 222 1.29 1.63 -24.54
C ILE A 222 1.65 2.93 -25.26
N ASP A 223 1.35 3.03 -26.57
CA ASP A 223 1.58 4.22 -27.38
C ASP A 223 0.87 5.44 -26.78
N HIS A 224 -0.36 5.25 -26.28
CA HIS A 224 -1.10 6.32 -25.62
C HIS A 224 -0.39 6.85 -24.36
N GLN A 225 0.11 5.96 -23.48
CA GLN A 225 0.84 6.39 -22.28
C GLN A 225 2.14 7.12 -22.63
N ILE A 226 2.89 6.62 -23.61
CA ILE A 226 4.13 7.23 -24.09
C ILE A 226 3.85 8.60 -24.72
N ALA A 227 2.83 8.70 -25.57
CA ALA A 227 2.44 9.95 -26.21
C ALA A 227 1.97 11.01 -25.18
N GLN A 228 1.25 10.58 -24.13
CA GLN A 228 0.84 11.48 -23.05
C GLN A 228 2.02 12.02 -22.22
N LEU A 229 3.10 11.25 -22.06
CA LEU A 229 4.34 11.76 -21.47
C LEU A 229 5.00 12.80 -22.38
N GLY A 230 5.05 12.54 -23.69
CA GLY A 230 5.62 13.46 -24.67
C GLY A 230 7.01 13.97 -24.24
N PRO A 231 7.21 15.30 -24.07
CA PRO A 231 8.51 15.85 -23.66
C PRO A 231 8.90 15.46 -22.22
N GLU A 232 7.95 15.10 -21.35
CA GLU A 232 8.22 14.66 -19.99
C GLU A 232 8.94 13.31 -19.93
N LEU A 233 9.03 12.57 -21.03
CA LEU A 233 9.80 11.32 -21.14
C LEU A 233 11.27 11.51 -20.70
N ALA A 234 11.84 12.68 -20.97
CA ALA A 234 13.20 13.04 -20.54
C ALA A 234 13.34 13.19 -19.01
N SER A 235 12.24 13.35 -18.28
CA SER A 235 12.15 13.43 -16.81
C SER A 235 11.45 12.21 -16.18
N THR A 236 11.25 11.14 -16.94
CA THR A 236 10.56 9.92 -16.47
C THR A 236 11.55 8.91 -15.91
N LEU A 237 11.28 8.42 -14.70
CA LEU A 237 11.91 7.23 -14.14
C LEU A 237 11.07 6.01 -14.53
N VAL A 238 11.65 5.04 -15.23
CA VAL A 238 10.95 3.82 -15.66
C VAL A 238 11.22 2.71 -14.65
N VAL A 239 10.17 2.20 -14.00
CA VAL A 239 10.25 1.11 -13.03
C VAL A 239 9.67 -0.15 -13.66
N VAL A 240 10.52 -1.13 -13.95
CA VAL A 240 10.12 -2.37 -14.63
C VAL A 240 10.00 -3.49 -13.60
N ILE A 241 8.83 -4.09 -13.50
CA ILE A 241 8.47 -5.00 -12.42
C ILE A 241 8.04 -6.36 -12.98
N SER A 242 8.93 -7.35 -12.89
CA SER A 242 8.65 -8.75 -13.26
C SER A 242 9.50 -9.69 -12.44
N LYS A 243 8.88 -10.62 -11.71
CA LYS A 243 9.58 -11.60 -10.88
C LYS A 243 10.57 -12.45 -11.69
N SER A 244 10.07 -13.12 -12.73
CA SER A 244 10.88 -13.98 -13.61
C SER A 244 11.73 -13.18 -14.61
N GLY A 245 11.40 -11.90 -14.82
CA GLY A 245 11.97 -11.08 -15.88
C GLY A 245 11.54 -11.47 -17.29
N GLY A 246 10.73 -12.54 -17.43
CA GLY A 246 10.29 -13.09 -18.71
C GLY A 246 8.79 -12.92 -18.98
N THR A 247 8.06 -12.19 -18.13
CA THR A 247 6.62 -11.92 -18.33
C THR A 247 6.40 -11.25 -19.68
N PRO A 248 5.69 -11.87 -20.64
CA PRO A 248 5.58 -11.36 -22.01
C PRO A 248 5.04 -9.94 -22.08
N GLU A 249 4.00 -9.63 -21.31
CA GLU A 249 3.35 -8.32 -21.30
C GLU A 249 4.30 -7.23 -20.78
N THR A 250 4.95 -7.46 -19.64
CA THR A 250 5.98 -6.55 -19.11
C THR A 250 7.15 -6.37 -20.07
N ARG A 251 7.59 -7.47 -20.71
CA ARG A 251 8.69 -7.45 -21.68
C ARG A 251 8.33 -6.63 -22.91
N ASN A 252 7.12 -6.80 -23.44
CA ASN A 252 6.65 -6.02 -24.59
C ASN A 252 6.57 -4.53 -24.24
N GLY A 253 6.01 -4.19 -23.07
CA GLY A 253 6.00 -2.82 -22.56
C GLY A 253 7.42 -2.23 -22.44
N LEU A 254 8.37 -2.99 -21.90
CA LEU A 254 9.78 -2.57 -21.82
C LEU A 254 10.38 -2.28 -23.20
N LEU A 255 10.14 -3.15 -24.19
CA LEU A 255 10.69 -2.98 -25.54
C LEU A 255 10.14 -1.73 -26.23
N GLU A 256 8.84 -1.46 -26.11
CA GLU A 256 8.23 -0.23 -26.67
C GLU A 256 8.73 1.03 -25.95
N VAL A 257 8.89 0.99 -24.62
CA VAL A 257 9.50 2.12 -23.87
C VAL A 257 10.95 2.33 -24.31
N GLN A 258 11.76 1.28 -24.43
CA GLN A 258 13.15 1.40 -24.90
C GLN A 258 13.22 1.93 -26.34
N LYS A 259 12.28 1.54 -27.21
CA LYS A 259 12.15 2.11 -28.56
C LYS A 259 11.85 3.60 -28.51
N ALA A 260 10.85 4.03 -27.72
CA ALA A 260 10.52 5.45 -27.57
C ALA A 260 11.70 6.28 -27.01
N PHE A 261 12.44 5.74 -26.05
CA PHE A 261 13.67 6.36 -25.54
C PHE A 261 14.72 6.53 -26.64
N ARG A 262 14.95 5.52 -27.48
CA ARG A 262 15.89 5.62 -28.62
C ARG A 262 15.44 6.66 -29.65
N GLU A 263 14.16 6.69 -29.99
CA GLU A 263 13.59 7.66 -30.93
C GLU A 263 13.69 9.10 -30.41
N ALA A 264 13.58 9.28 -29.08
CA ALA A 264 13.80 10.56 -28.41
C ALA A 264 15.28 10.92 -28.15
N GLY A 265 16.23 10.04 -28.52
CA GLY A 265 17.66 10.24 -28.24
C GLY A 265 18.03 10.17 -26.75
N LEU A 266 17.21 9.49 -25.94
CA LEU A 266 17.40 9.33 -24.49
C LEU A 266 18.15 8.04 -24.14
N ASN A 267 18.88 8.08 -23.03
CA ASN A 267 19.66 6.96 -22.52
C ASN A 267 18.85 6.17 -21.47
N PHE A 268 18.13 5.14 -21.91
CA PHE A 268 17.23 4.35 -21.06
C PHE A 268 17.90 3.81 -19.77
N PRO A 269 19.09 3.17 -19.79
CA PRO A 269 19.76 2.73 -18.57
C PRO A 269 19.94 3.81 -17.50
N LYS A 270 20.03 5.10 -17.88
CA LYS A 270 20.12 6.22 -16.92
C LYS A 270 18.78 6.69 -16.36
N GLN A 271 17.70 6.01 -16.70
CA GLN A 271 16.34 6.29 -16.25
C GLN A 271 15.57 4.99 -15.91
N GLY A 272 16.18 3.82 -16.05
CA GLY A 272 15.58 2.52 -15.78
C GLY A 272 15.91 2.00 -14.38
N VAL A 273 14.93 1.37 -13.75
CA VAL A 273 15.03 0.62 -12.48
C VAL A 273 14.34 -0.73 -12.66
N ALA A 274 14.95 -1.80 -12.16
CA ALA A 274 14.36 -3.13 -12.20
C ALA A 274 13.91 -3.57 -10.80
N ILE A 275 12.72 -4.15 -10.70
CA ILE A 275 12.24 -4.87 -9.53
C ILE A 275 11.96 -6.31 -9.95
N THR A 276 12.81 -7.23 -9.52
CA THR A 276 12.85 -8.57 -10.08
C THR A 276 13.60 -9.54 -9.18
N GLN A 277 13.44 -10.84 -9.43
CA GLN A 277 14.22 -11.85 -8.73
C GLN A 277 15.70 -11.76 -9.15
N GLU A 278 16.62 -11.92 -8.20
CA GLU A 278 18.05 -11.94 -8.50
C GLU A 278 18.38 -13.03 -9.53
N ASN A 279 19.28 -12.72 -10.47
CA ASN A 279 19.67 -13.58 -11.59
C ASN A 279 18.56 -13.89 -12.61
N SER A 280 17.41 -13.21 -12.55
CA SER A 280 16.38 -13.30 -13.58
C SER A 280 16.85 -12.71 -14.93
N LEU A 281 16.03 -12.88 -15.98
CA LEU A 281 16.32 -12.26 -17.29
C LEU A 281 16.41 -10.73 -17.19
N LEU A 282 15.49 -10.11 -16.46
CA LEU A 282 15.44 -8.67 -16.27
C LEU A 282 16.58 -8.19 -15.37
N ASP A 283 16.94 -8.97 -14.35
CA ASP A 283 18.05 -8.64 -13.44
C ASP A 283 19.39 -8.58 -14.19
N ASN A 284 19.62 -9.60 -15.01
CA ASN A 284 20.81 -9.69 -15.83
C ASN A 284 20.88 -8.58 -16.88
N ALA A 285 19.76 -8.29 -17.57
CA ALA A 285 19.69 -7.17 -18.51
C ALA A 285 20.02 -5.83 -17.81
N ALA A 286 19.35 -5.54 -16.69
CA ALA A 286 19.57 -4.32 -15.92
C ALA A 286 21.01 -4.19 -15.42
N ARG A 287 21.62 -5.30 -15.01
CA ARG A 287 23.03 -5.33 -14.56
C ARG A 287 24.02 -5.13 -15.69
N ILE A 288 23.82 -5.79 -16.83
CA ILE A 288 24.71 -5.71 -18.00
C ILE A 288 24.63 -4.32 -18.65
N GLU A 289 23.42 -3.76 -18.76
CA GLU A 289 23.19 -2.45 -19.36
C GLU A 289 23.49 -1.28 -18.39
N GLY A 290 23.67 -1.56 -17.10
CA GLY A 290 24.02 -0.57 -16.09
C GLY A 290 22.86 0.38 -15.74
N TRP A 291 21.70 -0.19 -15.46
CA TRP A 291 20.51 0.55 -15.01
C TRP A 291 20.76 1.24 -13.65
N LEU A 292 19.97 2.25 -13.32
CA LEU A 292 20.16 3.07 -12.11
C LEU A 292 20.13 2.24 -10.82
N ALA A 293 19.19 1.31 -10.73
CA ALA A 293 19.02 0.46 -9.56
C ALA A 293 18.32 -0.86 -9.90
N ARG A 294 18.53 -1.85 -9.03
CA ARG A 294 17.85 -3.13 -9.04
C ARG A 294 17.39 -3.44 -7.61
N PHE A 295 16.13 -3.83 -7.45
CA PHE A 295 15.56 -4.23 -6.16
C PHE A 295 15.05 -5.66 -6.22
N PRO A 296 15.32 -6.48 -5.19
CA PRO A 296 14.97 -7.89 -5.22
C PRO A 296 13.47 -8.10 -5.05
N MET A 297 12.94 -9.08 -5.79
CA MET A 297 11.65 -9.71 -5.54
C MET A 297 11.89 -11.15 -5.13
N PHE A 298 11.50 -11.51 -3.91
CA PHE A 298 11.81 -12.83 -3.35
C PHE A 298 10.85 -13.92 -3.85
N ASP A 299 11.33 -15.16 -3.88
CA ASP A 299 10.57 -16.33 -4.33
C ASP A 299 9.34 -16.61 -3.44
N TRP A 300 9.45 -16.37 -2.13
CA TRP A 300 8.38 -16.50 -1.13
C TRP A 300 7.38 -15.33 -1.10
N VAL A 301 7.57 -14.32 -1.96
CA VAL A 301 6.59 -13.23 -2.19
C VAL A 301 5.79 -13.55 -3.45
N GLY A 302 4.49 -13.77 -3.27
CA GLY A 302 3.55 -13.95 -4.38
C GLY A 302 3.21 -12.61 -5.04
N GLY A 303 2.89 -12.61 -6.33
CA GLY A 303 2.57 -11.37 -7.05
C GLY A 303 1.37 -10.61 -6.44
N ARG A 304 0.28 -11.30 -6.11
CA ARG A 304 -0.90 -10.65 -5.48
C ARG A 304 -0.68 -10.20 -4.03
N THR A 305 0.46 -10.54 -3.44
CA THR A 305 0.83 -10.16 -2.06
C THR A 305 2.14 -9.34 -2.02
N SER A 306 2.57 -8.79 -3.16
CA SER A 306 3.87 -8.10 -3.26
C SER A 306 3.82 -6.60 -2.96
N GLU A 307 2.66 -6.00 -2.66
CA GLU A 307 2.56 -4.55 -2.45
C GLU A 307 3.53 -4.03 -1.38
N MET A 308 3.61 -4.75 -0.25
CA MET A 308 4.51 -4.40 0.86
C MET A 308 5.98 -4.79 0.62
N SER A 309 6.35 -5.14 -0.62
CA SER A 309 7.74 -5.37 -1.04
C SER A 309 8.26 -4.20 -1.88
N ALA A 310 9.45 -4.32 -2.47
CA ALA A 310 9.95 -3.33 -3.42
C ALA A 310 8.93 -2.94 -4.51
N VAL A 311 8.07 -3.88 -4.93
CA VAL A 311 7.03 -3.69 -5.95
C VAL A 311 6.15 -2.47 -5.67
N GLY A 312 5.62 -2.31 -4.45
CA GLY A 312 4.78 -1.18 -4.07
C GLY A 312 5.50 -0.10 -3.28
N LEU A 313 6.45 -0.48 -2.41
CA LEU A 313 7.15 0.48 -1.56
C LEU A 313 8.02 1.46 -2.37
N LEU A 314 8.67 1.03 -3.46
CA LEU A 314 9.46 1.95 -4.27
C LEU A 314 8.59 3.04 -4.95
N PRO A 315 7.55 2.70 -5.75
CA PRO A 315 6.70 3.73 -6.35
C PRO A 315 6.01 4.60 -5.29
N ALA A 316 5.54 4.03 -4.18
CA ALA A 316 4.92 4.80 -3.10
C ALA A 316 5.89 5.83 -2.49
N ALA A 317 7.14 5.44 -2.17
CA ALA A 317 8.14 6.35 -1.63
C ALA A 317 8.52 7.46 -2.62
N LEU A 318 8.59 7.16 -3.91
CA LEU A 318 8.85 8.14 -4.97
C LEU A 318 7.70 9.17 -5.12
N GLN A 319 6.48 8.82 -4.70
CA GLN A 319 5.35 9.74 -4.60
C GLN A 319 5.26 10.47 -3.25
N SER A 320 6.26 10.29 -2.37
CA SER A 320 6.28 10.81 -0.98
C SER A 320 5.20 10.25 -0.05
N ILE A 321 4.76 9.01 -0.29
CA ILE A 321 3.95 8.26 0.68
C ILE A 321 4.88 7.69 1.76
N ASP A 322 4.48 7.76 3.03
CA ASP A 322 5.25 7.19 4.14
C ASP A 322 5.14 5.66 4.15
N ILE A 323 6.11 5.02 3.51
CA ILE A 323 6.15 3.56 3.39
C ILE A 323 6.44 2.84 4.71
N ARG A 324 7.02 3.52 5.72
CA ARG A 324 7.23 2.91 7.04
C ARG A 324 5.93 2.87 7.82
N GLU A 325 5.14 3.94 7.75
CA GLU A 325 3.77 3.97 8.30
C GLU A 325 2.87 2.94 7.61
N MET A 326 2.97 2.77 6.27
CA MET A 326 2.24 1.72 5.56
C MET A 326 2.56 0.32 6.09
N LEU A 327 3.86 0.00 6.26
CA LEU A 327 4.30 -1.28 6.80
C LEU A 327 3.84 -1.46 8.26
N ALA A 328 3.91 -0.41 9.08
CA ALA A 328 3.45 -0.44 10.46
C ALA A 328 1.94 -0.70 10.55
N GLY A 329 1.12 -0.02 9.74
CA GLY A 329 -0.32 -0.26 9.68
C GLY A 329 -0.66 -1.69 9.24
N ALA A 330 0.06 -2.21 8.26
CA ALA A 330 -0.10 -3.60 7.82
C ALA A 330 0.33 -4.62 8.90
N ALA A 331 1.42 -4.35 9.62
CA ALA A 331 1.88 -5.19 10.72
C ALA A 331 0.90 -5.20 11.91
N LEU A 332 0.29 -4.06 12.22
CA LEU A 332 -0.76 -3.95 13.24
C LEU A 332 -2.00 -4.77 12.86
N MET A 333 -2.40 -4.75 11.58
CA MET A 333 -3.48 -5.62 11.09
C MET A 333 -3.12 -7.10 11.16
N ASP A 334 -1.89 -7.46 10.81
CA ASP A 334 -1.43 -8.84 10.92
C ASP A 334 -1.47 -9.31 12.40
N GLU A 335 -1.12 -8.45 13.35
CA GLU A 335 -1.22 -8.77 14.77
C GLU A 335 -2.67 -8.92 15.24
N ALA A 336 -3.57 -8.04 14.79
CA ALA A 336 -5.00 -8.16 15.06
C ALA A 336 -5.58 -9.49 14.54
N ASN A 337 -5.13 -9.95 13.37
CA ASN A 337 -5.57 -11.21 12.76
C ASN A 337 -5.04 -12.46 13.48
N ARG A 338 -3.99 -12.34 14.29
CA ARG A 338 -3.45 -13.46 15.10
C ARG A 338 -4.18 -13.65 16.41
N SER A 339 -5.03 -12.70 16.80
CA SER A 339 -5.81 -12.82 18.01
C SER A 339 -6.69 -14.07 17.96
N THR A 340 -6.37 -15.04 18.81
CA THR A 340 -7.16 -16.28 18.99
C THR A 340 -8.40 -16.07 19.83
N VAL A 341 -8.59 -14.83 20.29
CA VAL A 341 -9.80 -14.41 20.97
C VAL A 341 -10.87 -14.22 19.92
N VAL A 342 -11.57 -15.30 19.61
CA VAL A 342 -12.64 -15.33 18.60
C VAL A 342 -13.83 -14.42 19.01
N TRP A 343 -13.88 -13.91 20.26
CA TRP A 343 -15.14 -13.44 20.86
C TRP A 343 -15.09 -12.28 21.86
N ILE A 344 -14.04 -11.43 21.92
CA ILE A 344 -14.05 -10.30 22.88
C ILE A 344 -14.59 -9.02 22.22
N CYS A 345 -15.91 -8.90 22.24
CA CYS A 345 -16.63 -7.65 22.38
C CYS A 345 -17.79 -7.86 23.39
N PHE A 346 -17.46 -8.09 24.67
CA PHE A 346 -18.48 -8.13 25.73
C PHE A 346 -18.36 -6.90 26.62
N LEU A 347 -19.32 -5.98 26.46
CA LEU A 347 -19.54 -4.85 27.35
C LEU A 347 -19.94 -5.35 28.74
N THR A 348 -19.12 -5.03 29.73
CA THR A 348 -19.58 -4.82 31.10
C THR A 348 -20.53 -3.62 31.13
N PHE A 349 -21.84 -3.85 31.20
CA PHE A 349 -22.76 -2.94 31.88
C PHE A 349 -23.97 -3.75 32.41
N TYR A 350 -23.89 -4.13 33.69
CA TYR A 350 -25.07 -4.27 34.55
C TYR A 350 -25.52 -2.84 34.92
N PRO A 351 -26.84 -2.58 35.01
CA PRO A 351 -27.37 -2.48 36.38
C PRO A 351 -28.77 -3.11 36.57
N MET A 352 -28.96 -3.68 37.77
CA MET A 352 -30.21 -4.02 38.49
C MET A 352 -31.16 -5.02 37.81
N PHE A 353 -31.49 -6.17 38.41
CA PHE A 353 -31.97 -6.36 39.80
C PHE A 353 -31.11 -7.31 40.66
#